data_AF-A0A0S8AU93-F1
#
_entry.id   AF-A0A0S8AU93-F1
#
_cell.length_a   1.000
_cell.length_b   1.000
_cell.length_c   1.000
_cell.angle_alpha   90.00
_cell.angle_beta   90.00
_cell.angle_gamma   90.00
#
_symmetry.space_group_name_H-M   'P 1'
#
loop_
_entity.id
_entity.type
_entity.pdbx_description
1 polymer ?
#
loop_
_entity_poly.entity_id
_entity_poly.type
_entity_poly.pdbx_seq_one_letter_code
_entity_poly.pdbx_strand_id
1 'polypeptide(L)'
;GNAKLKDKYLFSGFLSGTKPFNTSGTYMGDTGNLEIYIANGIKTGINITGDSAFSDTTKQLSDVLGNTAGMGTLRITSGSGNPVTIPIKDTITDASPEEVRDAINAPMSASYNAAAAIGTGSLILKAGSGSPVTLTVDGTNNTPALLRDAINTLNMGIEARLATDTVSGEVRLFFRPTTPGTPITIEVTGDGDGDDKDTNGLSALLHTDIQSNLSTNALGIEAFVINDTAGTRMLFDSTMPNTSFTIEVDENGNGNFADAADTDTTGLSRIYHDPSASTNLTGSISFFTVLDHFKNSLANNDAAGIRGSIYLLDGVLDSLVNTTADVGSRFKYLEEQKDRLLDSEIQYQESRSVLEDADIAQVALEMTKIQTSLEAMRISSLKSLSQSLFDFLG
;
A
#
# COMPACT_ATOMS: atom_id res chain seq x y z
N GLY A 1 -15.36 -6.08 4.33
CA GLY A 1 -15.20 -6.77 3.03
C GLY A 1 -16.49 -7.31 2.47
N ASN A 2 -17.08 -8.37 3.03
CA ASN A 2 -18.18 -9.13 2.38
C ASN A 2 -19.60 -8.72 2.82
N ALA A 3 -19.79 -7.44 3.17
CA ALA A 3 -21.09 -6.95 3.63
C ALA A 3 -22.12 -6.95 2.49
N LYS A 4 -23.38 -7.24 2.85
CA LYS A 4 -24.51 -7.24 1.93
C LYS A 4 -25.54 -6.18 2.32
N LEU A 5 -26.20 -5.64 1.31
CA LEU A 5 -27.46 -4.92 1.45
C LEU A 5 -28.51 -5.66 0.61
N LYS A 6 -29.52 -6.21 1.28
CA LYS A 6 -30.44 -7.20 0.69
C LYS A 6 -29.62 -8.37 0.11
N ASP A 7 -29.89 -8.75 -1.14
CA ASP A 7 -29.19 -9.85 -1.81
C ASP A 7 -27.92 -9.42 -2.56
N LYS A 8 -27.53 -8.14 -2.46
CA LYS A 8 -26.39 -7.57 -3.20
C LYS A 8 -25.20 -7.29 -2.28
N TYR A 9 -24.02 -7.65 -2.71
CA TYR A 9 -22.77 -7.27 -2.07
C TYR A 9 -22.45 -5.79 -2.32
N LEU A 10 -22.02 -5.10 -1.26
CA LEU A 10 -21.80 -3.65 -1.27
C LEU A 10 -20.53 -3.24 -2.02
N PHE A 11 -19.50 -4.08 -2.00
CA PHE A 11 -18.15 -3.73 -2.43
C PHE A 11 -17.70 -4.44 -3.71
N SER A 12 -18.58 -5.17 -4.40
CA SER A 12 -18.21 -6.00 -5.56
C SER A 12 -18.36 -5.30 -6.92
N GLY A 13 -18.54 -3.98 -6.92
CA GLY A 13 -18.78 -3.21 -8.15
C GLY A 13 -20.09 -3.63 -8.86
N PHE A 14 -20.05 -3.83 -10.17
CA PHE A 14 -21.22 -4.32 -10.93
C PHE A 14 -21.51 -5.80 -10.66
N LEU A 15 -20.51 -6.58 -10.23
CA LEU A 15 -20.66 -7.98 -9.81
C LEU A 15 -21.36 -8.12 -8.43
N SER A 16 -22.48 -7.43 -8.22
CA SER A 16 -23.23 -7.40 -6.95
C SER A 16 -23.69 -8.78 -6.41
N GLY A 17 -23.67 -9.85 -7.21
CA GLY A 17 -23.90 -11.23 -6.77
C GLY A 17 -22.65 -11.98 -6.33
N THR A 18 -21.46 -11.47 -6.64
CA THR A 18 -20.17 -12.09 -6.35
C THR A 18 -19.65 -11.62 -5.00
N LYS A 19 -19.20 -12.55 -4.18
CA LYS A 19 -18.58 -12.24 -2.89
C LYS A 19 -17.32 -11.38 -3.12
N PRO A 20 -17.23 -10.14 -2.59
CA PRO A 20 -16.13 -9.22 -2.88
C PRO A 20 -14.75 -9.76 -2.51
N PHE A 21 -14.61 -10.51 -1.42
CA PHE A 21 -13.34 -11.07 -0.97
C PHE A 21 -13.46 -12.57 -0.71
N ASN A 22 -12.51 -13.35 -1.21
CA ASN A 22 -12.39 -14.78 -0.88
C ASN A 22 -11.83 -14.98 0.55
N THR A 23 -11.60 -16.22 0.96
CA THR A 23 -11.02 -16.55 2.29
C THR A 23 -9.61 -16.00 2.48
N SER A 24 -8.88 -15.86 1.38
CA SER A 24 -7.52 -15.31 1.30
C SER A 24 -7.46 -13.79 1.37
N GLY A 25 -8.60 -13.10 1.38
CA GLY A 25 -8.64 -11.64 1.34
C GLY A 25 -8.37 -11.03 -0.05
N THR A 26 -8.30 -11.85 -1.10
CA THR A 26 -8.18 -11.38 -2.49
C THR A 26 -9.50 -10.80 -2.96
N TYR A 27 -9.46 -9.64 -3.64
CA TYR A 27 -10.63 -9.01 -4.23
C TYR A 27 -11.11 -9.77 -5.47
N MET A 28 -12.41 -10.08 -5.53
CA MET A 28 -13.08 -10.87 -6.56
C MET A 28 -14.20 -10.09 -7.28
N GLY A 29 -14.37 -8.80 -6.95
CA GLY A 29 -15.30 -7.92 -7.64
C GLY A 29 -14.69 -7.27 -8.88
N ASP A 30 -15.41 -6.33 -9.47
CA ASP A 30 -14.90 -5.46 -10.53
C ASP A 30 -14.71 -4.01 -10.04
N THR A 31 -14.05 -3.19 -10.85
CA THR A 31 -13.81 -1.76 -10.57
C THR A 31 -15.00 -0.87 -10.99
N GLY A 32 -16.18 -1.47 -11.15
CA GLY A 32 -17.37 -0.81 -11.68
C GLY A 32 -18.06 0.09 -10.66
N ASN A 33 -18.27 1.35 -11.04
CA ASN A 33 -19.01 2.31 -10.24
C ASN A 33 -20.48 2.34 -10.65
N LEU A 34 -21.37 2.00 -9.71
CA LEU A 34 -22.81 2.18 -9.82
C LEU A 34 -23.13 3.67 -9.78
N GLU A 35 -23.55 4.22 -10.91
CA GLU A 35 -23.93 5.62 -11.04
C GLU A 35 -25.45 5.79 -10.99
N ILE A 36 -25.92 6.83 -10.31
CA ILE A 36 -27.32 7.28 -10.39
C ILE A 36 -27.37 8.73 -10.88
N TYR A 37 -28.45 9.05 -11.61
CA TYR A 37 -28.75 10.43 -11.96
C TYR A 37 -29.39 11.13 -10.75
N ILE A 38 -28.89 12.32 -10.46
CA ILE A 38 -29.36 13.16 -9.35
C ILE A 38 -29.83 14.54 -9.81
N ALA A 39 -29.49 14.90 -11.05
CA ALA A 39 -30.05 16.03 -11.78
C ALA A 39 -29.94 15.76 -13.29
N ASN A 40 -30.53 16.64 -14.10
CA ASN A 40 -30.49 16.51 -15.55
C ASN A 40 -29.04 16.55 -16.06
N GLY A 41 -28.54 15.41 -16.55
CA GLY A 41 -27.17 15.25 -17.02
C GLY A 41 -26.09 15.04 -15.94
N ILE A 42 -26.44 15.08 -14.64
CA ILE A 42 -25.48 14.89 -13.54
C ILE A 42 -25.64 13.49 -12.96
N LYS A 43 -24.55 12.72 -12.97
CA LYS A 43 -24.44 11.41 -12.35
C LYS A 43 -23.55 11.46 -11.11
N THR A 44 -23.84 10.61 -10.13
CA THR A 44 -22.98 10.36 -8.97
C THR A 44 -22.80 8.88 -8.73
N GLY A 45 -21.58 8.47 -8.36
CA GLY A 45 -21.28 7.10 -7.95
C GLY A 45 -21.79 6.84 -6.53
N ILE A 46 -22.57 5.78 -6.34
CA ILE A 46 -23.18 5.43 -5.03
C ILE A 46 -22.54 4.22 -4.35
N ASN A 47 -21.56 3.60 -4.98
CA ASN A 47 -20.75 2.54 -4.38
C ASN A 47 -19.27 2.93 -4.31
N ILE A 48 -18.56 2.19 -3.47
CA ILE A 48 -17.11 2.11 -3.45
C ILE A 48 -16.76 0.64 -3.61
N THR A 49 -15.86 0.33 -4.54
CA THR A 49 -15.41 -1.05 -4.80
C THR A 49 -14.41 -1.50 -3.74
N GLY A 50 -14.31 -2.80 -3.52
CA GLY A 50 -13.53 -3.37 -2.42
C GLY A 50 -12.01 -3.19 -2.60
N ASP A 51 -11.53 -3.23 -3.83
CA ASP A 51 -10.16 -2.86 -4.18
C ASP A 51 -9.87 -1.40 -3.80
N SER A 52 -10.77 -0.47 -4.10
CA SER A 52 -10.59 0.93 -3.67
C SER A 52 -10.70 1.10 -2.15
N ALA A 53 -11.61 0.37 -1.50
CA ALA A 53 -11.93 0.58 -0.08
C ALA A 53 -10.96 -0.10 0.90
N PHE A 54 -10.34 -1.20 0.47
CA PHE A 54 -9.57 -2.08 1.36
C PHE A 54 -8.24 -2.50 0.75
N SER A 55 -7.69 -1.73 -0.19
CA SER A 55 -6.32 -1.95 -0.65
C SER A 55 -5.50 -0.66 -0.71
N ASP A 56 -4.19 -0.83 -0.62
CA ASP A 56 -3.20 0.22 -0.76
C ASP A 56 -2.33 -0.06 -1.99
N THR A 57 -2.30 0.89 -2.92
CA THR A 57 -1.50 0.83 -4.15
C THR A 57 -0.19 1.61 -4.03
N THR A 58 0.07 2.26 -2.89
CA THR A 58 1.27 3.08 -2.65
C THR A 58 2.45 2.25 -2.15
N LYS A 59 2.18 1.08 -1.57
CA LYS A 59 3.21 0.14 -1.14
C LYS A 59 3.52 -0.85 -2.25
N GLN A 60 4.79 -1.22 -2.36
CA GLN A 60 5.31 -2.09 -3.41
C GLN A 60 5.60 -3.49 -2.88
N LEU A 61 5.08 -4.52 -3.54
CA LEU A 61 5.33 -5.94 -3.24
C LEU A 61 6.04 -6.62 -4.40
N SER A 62 6.90 -7.59 -4.08
CA SER A 62 7.33 -8.57 -5.07
C SER A 62 6.15 -9.42 -5.56
N ASP A 63 6.32 -10.15 -6.66
CA ASP A 63 5.48 -11.31 -6.92
C ASP A 63 5.60 -12.32 -5.74
N VAL A 64 4.75 -13.34 -5.66
CA VAL A 64 5.02 -14.49 -4.79
C VAL A 64 6.46 -14.92 -5.06
N LEU A 65 7.23 -15.34 -4.07
CA LEU A 65 8.60 -15.81 -4.25
C LEU A 65 8.57 -17.34 -4.27
N GLY A 66 9.35 -17.93 -5.18
CA GLY A 66 9.35 -19.36 -5.46
C GLY A 66 10.68 -19.98 -5.07
N ASN A 67 10.71 -21.29 -4.90
CA ASN A 67 11.90 -22.00 -4.42
C ASN A 67 12.90 -22.35 -5.54
N THR A 68 13.06 -21.54 -6.60
CA THR A 68 13.99 -21.86 -7.71
C THR A 68 14.39 -20.62 -8.55
N ALA A 69 15.65 -20.16 -8.42
CA ALA A 69 16.63 -19.76 -9.46
C ALA A 69 17.98 -19.31 -8.82
N GLY A 70 19.06 -19.40 -9.62
CA GLY A 70 20.49 -19.42 -9.24
C GLY A 70 21.15 -18.14 -8.70
N MET A 71 22.43 -17.93 -9.05
CA MET A 71 23.33 -16.93 -8.44
C MET A 71 22.75 -15.52 -8.52
N GLY A 72 22.45 -14.91 -7.37
CA GLY A 72 21.67 -13.69 -7.35
C GLY A 72 22.43 -12.47 -6.87
N THR A 73 22.44 -11.41 -7.67
CA THR A 73 22.88 -10.08 -7.26
C THR A 73 21.70 -9.11 -7.37
N LEU A 74 21.55 -8.22 -6.38
CA LEU A 74 20.60 -7.10 -6.47
C LEU A 74 21.36 -5.81 -6.67
N ARG A 75 20.88 -4.95 -7.56
CA ARG A 75 21.33 -3.56 -7.69
C ARG A 75 20.22 -2.64 -7.22
N ILE A 76 20.49 -1.88 -6.17
CA ILE A 76 19.52 -1.02 -5.50
C ILE A 76 19.94 0.43 -5.68
N THR A 77 19.01 1.26 -6.13
CA THR A 77 19.19 2.71 -6.22
C THR A 77 18.13 3.38 -5.37
N SER A 78 18.52 4.16 -4.36
CA SER A 78 17.60 4.96 -3.55
C SER A 78 17.70 6.45 -3.92
N GLY A 79 16.57 7.06 -4.24
CA GLY A 79 16.46 8.44 -4.68
C GLY A 79 17.36 8.73 -5.88
N SER A 80 18.17 9.79 -5.77
CA SER A 80 19.21 10.14 -6.73
C SER A 80 20.61 9.63 -6.34
N GLY A 81 20.69 8.68 -5.40
CA GLY A 81 21.95 8.09 -4.94
C GLY A 81 22.59 7.18 -5.98
N ASN A 82 23.83 6.77 -5.72
CA ASN A 82 24.52 5.81 -6.58
C ASN A 82 23.90 4.41 -6.44
N PRO A 83 23.77 3.64 -7.54
CA PRO A 83 23.34 2.25 -7.46
C PRO A 83 24.36 1.41 -6.69
N VAL A 84 23.89 0.68 -5.67
CA VAL A 84 24.69 -0.25 -4.88
C VAL A 84 24.32 -1.67 -5.26
N THR A 85 25.33 -2.43 -5.64
CA THR A 85 25.20 -3.83 -6.04
C THR A 85 25.54 -4.72 -4.84
N ILE A 86 24.58 -5.53 -4.39
CA ILE A 86 24.72 -6.47 -3.28
C ILE A 86 24.61 -7.91 -3.79
N PRO A 87 25.62 -8.75 -3.57
CA PRO A 87 25.54 -10.16 -3.91
C PRO A 87 24.71 -10.88 -2.84
N ILE A 88 23.59 -11.50 -3.22
CA ILE A 88 22.69 -12.23 -2.32
C ILE A 88 23.21 -13.65 -2.11
N LYS A 89 23.70 -14.35 -3.14
CA LYS A 89 24.20 -15.72 -2.99
C LYS A 89 25.19 -16.08 -4.09
N ASP A 90 26.35 -16.61 -3.69
CA ASP A 90 27.41 -17.09 -4.61
C ASP A 90 27.29 -18.61 -4.89
N THR A 91 26.26 -19.28 -4.36
CA THR A 91 26.05 -20.73 -4.52
C THR A 91 24.86 -21.05 -5.44
N ILE A 92 24.86 -22.26 -6.00
CA ILE A 92 23.87 -22.77 -6.97
C ILE A 92 22.47 -22.97 -6.33
N THR A 93 22.34 -22.81 -5.02
CA THR A 93 21.07 -22.94 -4.29
C THR A 93 20.45 -21.58 -4.06
N ASP A 94 19.14 -21.47 -4.28
CA ASP A 94 18.39 -20.21 -4.24
C ASP A 94 18.48 -19.50 -2.88
N ALA A 95 18.33 -18.18 -2.91
CA ALA A 95 18.16 -17.40 -1.70
C ALA A 95 16.70 -17.46 -1.23
N SER A 96 16.46 -17.83 0.03
CA SER A 96 15.13 -17.69 0.63
C SER A 96 14.76 -16.21 0.74
N PRO A 97 13.45 -15.85 0.74
CA PRO A 97 13.01 -14.48 0.98
C PRO A 97 13.61 -13.85 2.24
N GLU A 98 13.83 -14.66 3.29
CA GLU A 98 14.48 -14.24 4.52
C GLU A 98 15.98 -13.98 4.33
N GLU A 99 16.69 -14.77 3.52
CA GLU A 99 18.09 -14.50 3.17
C GLU A 99 18.24 -13.20 2.37
N VAL A 100 17.29 -12.91 1.46
CA VAL A 100 17.26 -11.64 0.71
C VAL A 100 16.97 -10.47 1.66
N ARG A 101 15.96 -10.60 2.52
CA ARG A 101 15.64 -9.60 3.55
C ARG A 101 16.85 -9.29 4.42
N ASP A 102 17.51 -10.32 4.93
CA ASP A 102 18.66 -10.15 5.82
C ASP A 102 19.88 -9.56 5.10
N ALA A 103 20.02 -9.78 3.79
CA ALA A 103 21.06 -9.13 2.99
C ALA A 103 20.79 -7.64 2.76
N ILE A 104 19.54 -7.26 2.48
CA ILE A 104 19.15 -5.86 2.27
C ILE A 104 19.21 -5.08 3.58
N ASN A 105 18.71 -5.67 4.65
CA ASN A 105 18.72 -5.05 5.98
C ASN A 105 20.07 -5.22 6.70
N ALA A 106 21.05 -5.85 6.04
CA ALA A 106 22.33 -6.12 6.64
C ALA A 106 22.99 -4.79 7.05
N PRO A 107 23.50 -4.70 8.28
CA PRO A 107 24.38 -3.61 8.64
C PRO A 107 25.58 -3.55 7.68
N MET A 108 25.83 -2.39 7.05
CA MET A 108 26.93 -2.19 6.10
C MET A 108 27.92 -1.14 6.60
N SER A 109 29.21 -1.38 6.40
CA SER A 109 30.29 -0.46 6.73
C SER A 109 30.26 0.83 5.90
N ALA A 110 31.15 1.76 6.23
CA ALA A 110 31.52 2.85 5.34
C ALA A 110 32.08 2.30 4.00
N SER A 111 32.15 3.19 3.00
CA SER A 111 32.80 2.89 1.72
C SER A 111 34.32 2.80 1.89
N TYR A 112 34.91 1.80 1.27
CA TYR A 112 36.35 1.61 1.20
C TYR A 112 36.80 1.41 -0.24
N ASN A 113 38.01 1.86 -0.56
CA ASN A 113 38.69 1.37 -1.75
C ASN A 113 39.00 -0.13 -1.57
N ALA A 114 38.63 -0.95 -2.56
CA ALA A 114 38.76 -2.41 -2.48
C ALA A 114 40.17 -2.93 -2.19
N ALA A 115 41.22 -2.16 -2.52
CA ALA A 115 42.62 -2.51 -2.28
C ALA A 115 43.23 -1.83 -1.06
N ALA A 116 42.53 -0.88 -0.43
CA ALA A 116 43.04 -0.16 0.73
C ALA A 116 42.95 -1.02 2.01
N ALA A 117 43.92 -0.81 2.91
CA ALA A 117 43.85 -1.39 4.24
C ALA A 117 42.77 -0.70 5.07
N ILE A 118 41.93 -1.48 5.75
CA ILE A 118 40.85 -1.02 6.63
C ILE A 118 41.29 -0.82 8.09
N GLY A 119 42.55 -1.12 8.42
CA GLY A 119 43.12 -1.03 9.77
C GLY A 119 43.62 -2.36 10.32
N THR A 120 44.15 -2.34 11.53
CA THR A 120 44.59 -3.53 12.28
C THR A 120 43.93 -3.52 13.65
N GLY A 121 43.79 -4.67 14.30
CA GLY A 121 43.20 -4.78 15.64
C GLY A 121 42.55 -6.12 15.88
N SER A 122 41.53 -6.16 16.74
CA SER A 122 40.74 -7.35 17.03
C SER A 122 39.26 -7.10 16.74
N LEU A 123 38.67 -7.96 15.91
CA LEU A 123 37.24 -7.97 15.60
C LEU A 123 36.57 -9.09 16.40
N ILE A 124 35.68 -8.73 17.33
CA ILE A 124 34.92 -9.67 18.15
C ILE A 124 33.53 -9.82 17.53
N LEU A 125 33.18 -11.05 17.18
CA LEU A 125 31.98 -11.39 16.43
C LEU A 125 31.11 -12.33 17.28
N LYS A 126 29.79 -12.25 17.17
CA LYS A 126 28.86 -13.20 17.81
C LYS A 126 27.58 -13.34 17.01
N ALA A 127 27.16 -14.57 16.75
CA ALA A 127 25.85 -14.89 16.18
C ALA A 127 24.91 -15.46 17.25
N GLY A 128 23.75 -14.83 17.44
CA GLY A 128 22.69 -15.30 18.33
C GLY A 128 23.16 -15.54 19.75
N SER A 129 22.86 -16.73 20.27
CA SER A 129 23.30 -17.22 21.59
C SER A 129 24.68 -17.86 21.59
N GLY A 130 25.39 -17.90 20.44
CA GLY A 130 26.73 -18.46 20.33
C GLY A 130 27.77 -17.70 21.17
N SER A 131 28.92 -18.33 21.40
CA SER A 131 30.05 -17.67 22.08
C SER A 131 30.71 -16.65 21.17
N PRO A 132 31.15 -15.49 21.69
CA PRO A 132 31.95 -14.54 20.91
C PRO A 132 33.24 -15.18 20.39
N VAL A 133 33.62 -14.86 19.15
CA VAL A 133 34.90 -15.25 18.55
C VAL A 133 35.69 -13.99 18.23
N THR A 134 36.97 -13.98 18.59
CA THR A 134 37.89 -12.88 18.30
C THR A 134 38.74 -13.23 17.07
N LEU A 135 38.66 -12.38 16.05
CA LEU A 135 39.51 -12.40 14.86
C LEU A 135 40.57 -11.31 14.99
N THR A 136 41.84 -11.67 14.89
CA THR A 136 42.92 -10.68 14.75
C THR A 136 42.96 -10.17 13.31
N VAL A 137 42.88 -8.85 13.15
CA VAL A 137 43.04 -8.14 11.89
C VAL A 137 44.44 -7.56 11.80
N ASP A 138 45.22 -8.00 10.83
CA ASP A 138 46.60 -7.60 10.60
C ASP A 138 46.90 -7.45 9.10
N GLY A 139 48.17 -7.24 8.74
CA GLY A 139 48.58 -7.06 7.34
C GLY A 139 48.26 -8.22 6.40
N THR A 140 47.85 -9.38 6.89
CA THR A 140 47.47 -10.55 6.08
C THR A 140 45.99 -10.58 5.73
N ASN A 141 45.14 -9.85 6.46
CA ASN A 141 43.68 -9.90 6.30
C ASN A 141 42.97 -8.53 6.45
N ASN A 142 43.70 -7.43 6.28
CA ASN A 142 43.18 -6.07 6.49
C ASN A 142 42.68 -5.35 5.23
N THR A 143 42.39 -6.02 4.13
CA THR A 143 41.63 -5.39 3.02
C THR A 143 40.17 -5.83 3.08
N PRO A 144 39.21 -5.13 2.45
CA PRO A 144 37.81 -5.53 2.49
C PRO A 144 37.56 -7.00 2.08
N ALA A 145 38.22 -7.45 1.00
CA ALA A 145 38.10 -8.82 0.52
C ALA A 145 38.77 -9.84 1.45
N LEU A 146 39.97 -9.55 1.96
CA LEU A 146 40.67 -10.47 2.84
C LEU A 146 40.02 -10.57 4.22
N LEU A 147 39.45 -9.47 4.74
CA LEU A 147 38.69 -9.50 5.99
C LEU A 147 37.41 -10.32 5.82
N ARG A 148 36.69 -10.12 4.71
CA ARG A 148 35.52 -10.94 4.36
C ARG A 148 35.88 -12.44 4.38
N ASP A 149 36.96 -12.81 3.71
CA ASP A 149 37.40 -14.21 3.60
C ASP A 149 37.84 -14.78 4.96
N ALA A 150 38.54 -13.98 5.77
CA ALA A 150 38.94 -14.35 7.12
C ALA A 150 37.73 -14.60 8.03
N ILE A 151 36.70 -13.74 7.96
CA ILE A 151 35.46 -13.91 8.74
C ILE A 151 34.71 -15.16 8.30
N ASN A 152 34.53 -15.36 6.99
CA ASN A 152 33.81 -16.52 6.46
C ASN A 152 34.53 -17.84 6.82
N THR A 153 35.86 -17.84 6.93
CA THR A 153 36.64 -19.01 7.34
C THR A 153 36.36 -19.43 8.80
N LEU A 154 35.91 -18.52 9.67
CA LEU A 154 35.58 -18.84 11.07
C LEU A 154 34.37 -19.76 11.21
N ASN A 155 33.49 -19.84 10.19
CA ASN A 155 32.29 -20.68 10.19
C ASN A 155 31.42 -20.52 11.46
N MET A 156 31.32 -19.28 11.94
CA MET A 156 30.74 -18.97 13.26
C MET A 156 29.29 -18.49 13.22
N GLY A 157 28.59 -18.78 12.13
CA GLY A 157 27.19 -18.38 11.95
C GLY A 157 26.99 -16.99 11.34
N ILE A 158 28.07 -16.27 11.02
CA ILE A 158 28.06 -14.97 10.32
C ILE A 158 28.69 -15.14 8.94
N GLU A 159 28.04 -14.59 7.92
CA GLU A 159 28.58 -14.45 6.58
C GLU A 159 28.89 -12.98 6.32
N ALA A 160 30.14 -12.69 5.96
CA ALA A 160 30.57 -11.38 5.48
C ALA A 160 30.56 -11.37 3.95
N ARG A 161 30.14 -10.25 3.37
CA ARG A 161 30.12 -10.04 1.91
C ARG A 161 30.47 -8.59 1.58
N LEU A 162 30.71 -8.34 0.29
CA LEU A 162 31.02 -7.00 -0.22
C LEU A 162 29.87 -6.51 -1.09
N ALA A 163 29.37 -5.33 -0.78
CA ALA A 163 28.55 -4.55 -1.68
C ALA A 163 29.42 -3.55 -2.44
N THR A 164 29.05 -3.22 -3.67
CA THR A 164 29.83 -2.35 -4.54
C THR A 164 28.99 -1.15 -4.98
N ASP A 165 29.49 0.06 -4.76
CA ASP A 165 28.95 1.25 -5.42
C ASP A 165 29.32 1.18 -6.91
N THR A 166 28.32 1.13 -7.75
CA THR A 166 28.47 0.88 -9.19
C THR A 166 29.14 2.06 -9.91
N VAL A 167 29.12 3.25 -9.31
CA VAL A 167 29.70 4.47 -9.88
C VAL A 167 31.12 4.68 -9.40
N SER A 168 31.37 4.60 -8.09
CA SER A 168 32.70 4.86 -7.52
C SER A 168 33.62 3.64 -7.54
N GLY A 169 33.06 2.43 -7.61
CA GLY A 169 33.81 1.17 -7.44
C GLY A 169 34.27 0.93 -6.00
N GLU A 170 33.86 1.76 -5.05
CA GLU A 170 34.10 1.53 -3.63
C GLU A 170 33.24 0.39 -3.12
N VAL A 171 33.75 -0.31 -2.10
CA VAL A 171 33.09 -1.47 -1.50
C VAL A 171 32.70 -1.21 -0.06
N ARG A 172 31.62 -1.84 0.37
CA ARG A 172 31.16 -1.86 1.77
C ARG A 172 31.11 -3.30 2.23
N LEU A 173 31.62 -3.58 3.43
CA LEU A 173 31.41 -4.87 4.07
C LEU A 173 30.01 -4.87 4.66
N PHE A 174 29.27 -5.93 4.43
CA PHE A 174 28.04 -6.18 5.15
C PHE A 174 28.05 -7.58 5.75
N PHE A 175 27.34 -7.71 6.87
CA PHE A 175 27.33 -8.93 7.67
C PHE A 175 25.90 -9.39 7.81
N ARG A 176 25.68 -10.67 7.54
CA ARG A 176 24.38 -11.30 7.72
C ARG A 176 24.51 -12.63 8.44
N PRO A 177 23.47 -13.08 9.15
CA PRO A 177 23.50 -14.40 9.74
C PRO A 177 23.39 -15.49 8.65
N THR A 178 24.07 -16.61 8.86
CA THR A 178 23.89 -17.83 8.04
C THR A 178 22.57 -18.53 8.30
N THR A 179 21.93 -18.25 9.45
CA THR A 179 20.57 -18.70 9.78
C THR A 179 19.66 -17.47 9.81
N PRO A 180 18.71 -17.34 8.87
CA PRO A 180 17.94 -16.11 8.75
C PRO A 180 17.24 -15.68 10.05
N GLY A 181 17.24 -14.38 10.32
CA GLY A 181 16.66 -13.77 11.51
C GLY A 181 17.53 -13.88 12.79
N THR A 182 18.68 -14.54 12.74
CA THR A 182 19.57 -14.62 13.90
C THR A 182 20.27 -13.27 14.11
N PRO A 183 20.20 -12.65 15.31
CA PRO A 183 20.88 -11.39 15.56
C PRO A 183 22.40 -11.58 15.55
N ILE A 184 23.14 -10.58 15.06
CA ILE A 184 24.60 -10.57 15.06
C ILE A 184 25.10 -9.37 15.88
N THR A 185 26.22 -9.55 16.58
CA THR A 185 26.94 -8.44 17.22
C THR A 185 28.39 -8.44 16.76
N ILE A 186 28.92 -7.25 16.53
CA ILE A 186 30.28 -7.02 16.06
C ILE A 186 30.86 -5.90 16.90
N GLU A 187 32.06 -6.13 17.45
CA GLU A 187 32.80 -5.16 18.26
C GLU A 187 34.25 -5.10 17.74
N VAL A 188 34.86 -3.92 17.77
CA VAL A 188 36.29 -3.73 17.47
C VAL A 188 36.99 -3.36 18.76
N THR A 189 38.20 -3.92 18.95
CA THR A 189 39.08 -3.61 20.08
C THR A 189 40.54 -3.64 19.68
N GLY A 190 41.38 -2.88 20.37
CA GLY A 190 42.84 -2.94 20.24
C GLY A 190 43.35 -2.54 18.86
N ASP A 191 42.79 -1.49 18.25
CA ASP A 191 43.19 -1.03 16.92
C ASP A 191 44.52 -0.25 16.86
N GLY A 192 45.11 0.00 18.03
CA GLY A 192 46.49 0.45 18.18
C GLY A 192 46.66 1.95 18.42
N ASP A 193 45.58 2.74 18.46
CA ASP A 193 45.64 4.16 18.86
C ASP A 193 45.06 4.44 20.26
N GLY A 194 44.41 3.44 20.85
CA GLY A 194 43.90 3.50 22.22
C GLY A 194 42.46 4.03 22.31
N ASP A 195 41.80 4.27 21.18
CA ASP A 195 40.39 4.63 21.10
C ASP A 195 39.65 3.73 20.10
N ASP A 196 39.02 2.66 20.63
CA ASP A 196 38.26 1.68 19.84
C ASP A 196 36.92 2.22 19.26
N LYS A 197 36.76 3.54 19.33
CA LYS A 197 35.58 4.28 18.95
C LYS A 197 36.01 5.57 18.27
N ASP A 198 36.96 5.52 17.34
CA ASP A 198 37.34 6.65 16.50
C ASP A 198 37.19 6.33 14.98
N THR A 199 37.49 7.30 14.11
CA THR A 199 37.41 7.12 12.65
C THR A 199 38.72 6.60 12.05
N ASN A 200 39.68 6.24 12.88
CA ASN A 200 40.99 5.73 12.50
C ASN A 200 41.01 4.21 12.69
N GLY A 201 42.10 3.61 12.19
CA GLY A 201 42.36 2.20 12.37
C GLY A 201 41.19 1.31 11.96
N LEU A 202 41.06 0.19 12.66
CA LEU A 202 39.97 -0.76 12.47
C LEU A 202 38.64 -0.23 13.04
N SER A 203 38.67 0.70 14.00
CA SER A 203 37.48 1.30 14.62
C SER A 203 36.60 2.04 13.62
N ALA A 204 37.20 2.55 12.55
CA ALA A 204 36.50 3.07 11.38
C ALA A 204 35.49 2.07 10.78
N LEU A 205 35.62 0.75 10.99
CA LEU A 205 34.66 -0.23 10.51
C LEU A 205 33.29 -0.11 11.21
N LEU A 206 33.24 0.29 12.50
CA LEU A 206 32.05 0.17 13.36
C LEU A 206 31.59 1.45 14.09
N HIS A 207 32.49 2.40 14.32
CA HIS A 207 32.41 3.58 15.21
C HIS A 207 31.05 3.93 15.90
N THR A 208 30.92 3.68 17.21
CA THR A 208 29.62 3.65 17.93
C THR A 208 29.14 4.95 18.60
N ASP A 209 29.73 6.13 18.38
CA ASP A 209 29.48 7.25 19.31
C ASP A 209 28.95 8.57 18.71
N ILE A 210 28.66 8.70 17.40
CA ILE A 210 27.79 9.81 16.88
C ILE A 210 27.14 9.53 15.50
N GLN A 211 27.68 8.65 14.66
CA GLN A 211 27.00 8.01 13.52
C GLN A 211 27.78 6.73 13.20
N SER A 212 27.18 5.57 13.47
CA SER A 212 27.74 4.25 13.18
C SER A 212 28.13 4.14 11.70
N ASN A 213 29.39 3.79 11.42
CA ASN A 213 29.78 3.40 10.06
C ASN A 213 29.09 2.12 9.62
N LEU A 214 28.57 1.35 10.58
CA LEU A 214 27.69 0.22 10.35
C LEU A 214 26.23 0.70 10.37
N SER A 215 25.70 1.10 9.21
CA SER A 215 24.32 1.59 9.06
C SER A 215 23.45 0.56 8.34
N THR A 216 22.28 0.24 8.90
CA THR A 216 21.25 -0.56 8.20
C THR A 216 20.59 0.23 7.07
N ASN A 217 20.78 1.56 7.02
CA ASN A 217 20.18 2.44 6.02
C ASN A 217 21.13 2.74 4.85
N ALA A 218 22.26 2.02 4.73
CA ALA A 218 23.26 2.28 3.69
C ALA A 218 22.73 2.07 2.25
N LEU A 219 21.71 1.23 2.09
CA LEU A 219 20.99 1.04 0.81
C LEU A 219 19.82 2.01 0.63
N GLY A 220 19.50 2.80 1.67
CA GLY A 220 18.35 3.70 1.69
C GLY A 220 16.99 2.99 1.68
N ILE A 221 16.94 1.66 1.78
CA ILE A 221 15.71 0.86 1.81
C ILE A 221 15.71 -0.14 2.97
N GLU A 222 14.53 -0.58 3.42
CA GLU A 222 14.32 -1.69 4.34
C GLU A 222 13.42 -2.74 3.65
N ALA A 223 13.72 -4.02 3.84
CA ALA A 223 12.98 -5.15 3.31
C ALA A 223 12.24 -5.90 4.43
N PHE A 224 11.08 -6.45 4.10
CA PHE A 224 10.27 -7.30 4.99
C PHE A 224 9.80 -8.53 4.22
N VAL A 225 9.71 -9.66 4.92
CA VAL A 225 9.09 -10.88 4.37
C VAL A 225 7.63 -10.92 4.79
N ILE A 226 6.75 -11.08 3.82
CA ILE A 226 5.31 -11.21 3.98
C ILE A 226 4.92 -12.65 3.67
N ASN A 227 4.13 -13.26 4.54
CA ASN A 227 3.55 -14.59 4.32
C ASN A 227 2.02 -14.45 4.27
N ASP A 228 1.47 -14.57 3.07
CA ASP A 228 0.03 -14.58 2.83
C ASP A 228 -0.44 -15.96 2.31
N THR A 229 -1.73 -16.06 1.98
CA THR A 229 -2.32 -17.31 1.50
C THR A 229 -1.96 -17.67 0.05
N ALA A 230 -1.43 -16.72 -0.74
CA ALA A 230 -0.87 -16.96 -2.07
C ALA A 230 0.60 -17.38 -2.01
N GLY A 231 1.32 -17.01 -0.95
CA GLY A 231 2.66 -17.48 -0.62
C GLY A 231 3.51 -16.43 0.08
N THR A 232 4.82 -16.62 0.03
CA THR A 232 5.79 -15.67 0.58
C THR A 232 6.06 -14.55 -0.43
N ARG A 233 6.11 -13.30 0.01
CA ARG A 233 6.44 -12.11 -0.78
C ARG A 233 7.44 -11.26 -0.02
N MET A 234 8.06 -10.32 -0.70
CA MET A 234 8.85 -9.27 -0.08
C MET A 234 8.17 -7.92 -0.24
N LEU A 235 8.25 -7.12 0.81
CA LEU A 235 7.91 -5.72 0.83
C LEU A 235 9.19 -4.93 0.97
N PHE A 236 9.28 -3.83 0.24
CA PHE A 236 10.40 -2.93 0.29
C PHE A 236 9.86 -1.54 0.56
N ASP A 237 10.56 -0.83 1.43
CA ASP A 237 10.26 0.57 1.68
C ASP A 237 11.53 1.40 1.70
N SER A 238 11.38 2.67 1.33
CA SER A 238 12.44 3.64 1.54
C SER A 238 12.55 4.00 3.02
N THR A 239 13.77 4.00 3.53
CA THR A 239 14.10 4.52 4.86
C THR A 239 13.85 6.03 5.01
N MET A 240 13.63 6.73 3.90
CA MET A 240 13.31 8.15 3.83
C MET A 240 11.93 8.39 3.20
N PRO A 241 11.05 9.21 3.81
CA PRO A 241 9.74 9.53 3.25
C PRO A 241 9.85 10.12 1.84
N ASN A 242 8.87 9.80 0.97
CA ASN A 242 8.77 10.33 -0.40
C ASN A 242 10.01 10.10 -1.28
N THR A 243 10.84 9.12 -0.95
CA THR A 243 12.02 8.77 -1.75
C THR A 243 11.72 7.51 -2.54
N SER A 244 11.76 7.61 -3.87
CA SER A 244 11.64 6.45 -4.75
C SER A 244 12.89 5.59 -4.68
N PHE A 245 12.75 4.29 -4.90
CA PHE A 245 13.88 3.40 -5.09
C PHE A 245 13.65 2.51 -6.32
N THR A 246 14.73 1.95 -6.84
CA THR A 246 14.72 0.87 -7.85
C THR A 246 15.49 -0.32 -7.31
N ILE A 247 15.02 -1.52 -7.67
CA ILE A 247 15.71 -2.78 -7.41
C ILE A 247 15.81 -3.46 -8.77
N GLU A 248 17.00 -3.86 -9.16
CA GLU A 248 17.26 -4.62 -10.38
C GLU A 248 17.96 -5.91 -9.97
N VAL A 249 17.76 -6.98 -10.73
CA VAL A 249 18.26 -8.33 -10.42
C VAL A 249 19.25 -8.75 -11.50
N ASP A 250 20.32 -9.43 -11.11
CA ASP A 250 21.19 -10.20 -12.00
C ASP A 250 21.22 -11.63 -11.45
N GLU A 251 20.44 -12.53 -12.07
CA GLU A 251 20.25 -13.92 -11.64
C GLU A 251 21.28 -14.90 -12.20
N ASN A 252 21.96 -14.49 -13.27
CA ASN A 252 22.90 -15.35 -13.97
C ASN A 252 24.37 -14.93 -13.75
N GLY A 253 24.57 -13.81 -13.03
CA GLY A 253 25.87 -13.26 -12.64
C GLY A 253 26.66 -12.68 -13.80
N ASN A 254 26.01 -12.26 -14.88
CA ASN A 254 26.70 -11.76 -16.08
C ASN A 254 26.93 -10.23 -16.05
N GLY A 255 26.42 -9.52 -15.03
CA GLY A 255 26.54 -8.07 -14.86
C GLY A 255 25.59 -7.24 -15.73
N ASN A 256 24.74 -7.89 -16.53
CA ASN A 256 23.55 -7.31 -17.14
C ASN A 256 22.38 -7.52 -16.19
N PHE A 257 21.48 -6.55 -16.11
CA PHE A 257 20.33 -6.57 -15.18
C PHE A 257 18.99 -6.51 -15.90
N ALA A 258 19.02 -6.63 -17.23
CA ALA A 258 17.87 -6.40 -18.10
C ALA A 258 17.82 -7.44 -19.23
N ASP A 259 18.38 -8.63 -19.02
CA ASP A 259 18.25 -9.73 -19.97
C ASP A 259 17.06 -10.65 -19.64
N ALA A 260 16.87 -11.67 -20.47
CA ALA A 260 15.73 -12.57 -20.36
C ALA A 260 15.76 -13.46 -19.10
N ALA A 261 16.93 -13.71 -18.52
CA ALA A 261 17.06 -14.42 -17.24
C ALA A 261 16.74 -13.48 -16.07
N ASP A 262 16.99 -12.18 -16.22
CA ASP A 262 16.82 -11.21 -15.12
C ASP A 262 15.40 -10.61 -15.04
N THR A 263 14.58 -10.83 -16.07
CA THR A 263 13.23 -10.24 -16.21
C THR A 263 12.11 -11.29 -16.26
N ASP A 264 12.41 -12.55 -15.98
CA ASP A 264 11.42 -13.63 -16.02
C ASP A 264 10.54 -13.72 -14.76
N THR A 265 9.70 -14.75 -14.68
CA THR A 265 8.76 -14.97 -13.56
C THR A 265 9.26 -16.02 -12.56
N THR A 266 10.55 -16.32 -12.55
CA THR A 266 11.20 -17.30 -11.70
C THR A 266 12.25 -16.64 -10.82
N GLY A 267 12.74 -17.35 -9.80
CA GLY A 267 13.84 -16.86 -8.99
C GLY A 267 13.64 -15.56 -8.22
N LEU A 268 14.75 -14.83 -8.14
CA LEU A 268 14.87 -13.44 -7.68
C LEU A 268 14.25 -12.44 -8.66
N SER A 269 14.09 -12.74 -9.95
CA SER A 269 13.35 -11.90 -10.90
C SER A 269 11.89 -11.73 -10.50
N ARG A 270 11.36 -12.57 -9.59
CA ARG A 270 10.06 -12.34 -8.95
C ARG A 270 10.05 -11.13 -8.00
N ILE A 271 11.21 -10.69 -7.51
CA ILE A 271 11.40 -9.40 -6.81
C ILE A 271 11.27 -8.24 -7.80
N TYR A 272 11.74 -8.44 -9.02
CA TYR A 272 11.79 -7.48 -10.11
C TYR A 272 11.03 -7.99 -11.33
N HIS A 273 9.70 -7.99 -11.32
CA HIS A 273 8.95 -8.38 -12.51
C HIS A 273 8.39 -7.15 -13.23
N ASP A 274 8.99 -6.82 -14.38
CA ASP A 274 8.38 -6.01 -15.43
C ASP A 274 8.42 -6.74 -16.78
N PRO A 275 7.29 -7.21 -17.32
CA PRO A 275 7.25 -7.77 -18.66
C PRO A 275 6.97 -6.75 -19.78
N SER A 276 6.71 -5.45 -19.51
CA SER A 276 6.44 -4.45 -20.59
C SER A 276 6.35 -2.94 -20.22
N ALA A 277 6.61 -2.49 -19.00
CA ALA A 277 6.37 -1.12 -18.54
C ALA A 277 7.35 -0.67 -17.43
N SER A 278 8.17 0.34 -17.75
CA SER A 278 8.93 1.20 -16.84
C SER A 278 8.22 1.48 -15.50
N THR A 279 8.42 0.59 -14.51
CA THR A 279 8.67 0.77 -13.07
C THR A 279 8.17 -0.44 -12.29
N ASN A 280 9.11 -1.11 -11.59
CA ASN A 280 9.06 -1.72 -10.24
C ASN A 280 7.79 -2.46 -9.75
N LEU A 281 8.03 -3.59 -9.08
CA LEU A 281 7.19 -4.20 -8.02
C LEU A 281 5.67 -4.04 -8.18
N THR A 282 5.02 -5.05 -8.73
CA THR A 282 3.57 -5.07 -8.94
C THR A 282 2.80 -5.39 -7.66
N GLY A 283 1.79 -4.59 -7.31
CA GLY A 283 0.70 -5.06 -6.42
C GLY A 283 -0.04 -3.97 -5.66
N SER A 284 -1.32 -4.21 -5.39
CA SER A 284 -2.03 -3.55 -4.28
C SER A 284 -2.08 -4.50 -3.09
N ILE A 285 -1.97 -3.96 -1.88
CA ILE A 285 -2.00 -4.75 -0.66
C ILE A 285 -3.39 -4.64 -0.06
N SER A 286 -4.11 -5.76 0.07
CA SER A 286 -5.40 -5.72 0.76
C SER A 286 -5.23 -5.69 2.27
N PHE A 287 -6.08 -4.92 2.96
CA PHE A 287 -6.23 -4.96 4.42
C PHE A 287 -6.28 -6.38 4.98
N PHE A 288 -7.02 -7.26 4.30
CA PHE A 288 -7.23 -8.63 4.76
C PHE A 288 -5.96 -9.49 4.64
N THR A 289 -5.11 -9.24 3.64
CA THR A 289 -3.82 -9.93 3.53
C THR A 289 -2.83 -9.44 4.59
N VAL A 290 -2.85 -8.13 4.91
CA VAL A 290 -2.05 -7.58 6.03
C VAL A 290 -2.42 -8.23 7.35
N LEU A 291 -3.73 -8.38 7.63
CA LEU A 291 -4.18 -9.02 8.87
C LEU A 291 -3.81 -10.49 8.96
N ASP A 292 -3.93 -11.24 7.86
CA ASP A 292 -3.52 -12.65 7.85
C ASP A 292 -2.00 -12.79 8.04
N HIS A 293 -1.22 -11.92 7.38
CA HIS A 293 0.22 -11.87 7.58
C HIS A 293 0.57 -11.54 9.04
N PHE A 294 -0.04 -10.52 9.64
CA PHE A 294 0.19 -10.16 11.03
C PHE A 294 -0.09 -11.32 11.99
N LYS A 295 -1.21 -12.02 11.77
CA LYS A 295 -1.58 -13.22 12.52
C LYS A 295 -0.51 -14.32 12.38
N ASN A 296 -0.04 -14.60 11.17
CA ASN A 296 0.96 -15.64 10.91
C ASN A 296 2.32 -15.27 11.53
N SER A 297 2.73 -14.00 11.43
CA SER A 297 3.96 -13.49 12.03
C SER A 297 3.93 -13.58 13.57
N LEU A 298 2.79 -13.24 14.18
CA LEU A 298 2.57 -13.42 15.63
C LEU A 298 2.64 -14.89 16.04
N ALA A 299 2.00 -15.79 15.28
CA ALA A 299 2.00 -17.22 15.58
C ALA A 299 3.40 -17.85 15.52
N ASN A 300 4.27 -17.33 14.64
CA ASN A 300 5.63 -17.82 14.45
C ASN A 300 6.69 -17.04 15.24
N ASN A 301 6.30 -16.03 16.03
CA ASN A 301 7.21 -15.12 16.73
C ASN A 301 8.24 -14.46 15.77
N ASP A 302 7.80 -14.14 14.55
CA ASP A 302 8.62 -13.47 13.55
C ASP A 302 8.58 -11.94 13.78
N ALA A 303 9.58 -11.44 14.51
CA ALA A 303 9.69 -10.02 14.83
C ALA A 303 9.78 -9.12 13.58
N ALA A 304 10.42 -9.59 12.51
CA ALA A 304 10.54 -8.83 11.27
C ALA A 304 9.18 -8.78 10.53
N GLY A 305 8.49 -9.92 10.42
CA GLY A 305 7.13 -9.99 9.86
C GLY A 305 6.11 -9.19 10.66
N ILE A 306 6.23 -9.13 11.99
CA ILE A 306 5.39 -8.28 12.86
C ILE A 306 5.61 -6.80 12.52
N ARG A 307 6.87 -6.35 12.42
CA ARG A 307 7.20 -4.96 12.05
C ARG A 307 6.70 -4.60 10.65
N GLY A 308 6.92 -5.49 9.68
CA GLY A 308 6.41 -5.32 8.32
C GLY A 308 4.89 -5.21 8.27
N SER A 309 4.18 -6.06 9.02
CA SER A 309 2.71 -5.99 9.11
C SER A 309 2.20 -4.68 9.71
N ILE A 310 2.85 -4.16 10.76
CA ILE A 310 2.50 -2.87 11.36
C ILE A 310 2.69 -1.75 10.35
N TYR A 311 3.78 -1.80 9.60
CA TYR A 311 4.07 -0.83 8.55
C TYR A 311 3.01 -0.85 7.43
N LEU A 312 2.61 -2.04 6.97
CA LEU A 312 1.56 -2.19 5.97
C LEU A 312 0.19 -1.72 6.46
N LEU A 313 -0.08 -1.93 7.75
CA LEU A 313 -1.34 -1.52 8.36
C LEU A 313 -1.52 -0.01 8.28
N ASP A 314 -0.45 0.77 8.47
CA ASP A 314 -0.47 2.23 8.37
C ASP A 314 -0.95 2.70 6.98
N GLY A 315 -0.36 2.18 5.91
CA GLY A 315 -0.75 2.53 4.54
C GLY A 315 -2.19 2.13 4.19
N VAL A 316 -2.65 0.97 4.64
CA VAL A 316 -4.04 0.56 4.42
C VAL A 316 -5.02 1.33 5.30
N LEU A 317 -4.62 1.76 6.50
CA LEU A 317 -5.42 2.66 7.33
C LEU A 317 -5.60 4.02 6.65
N ASP A 318 -4.57 4.57 6.00
CA ASP A 318 -4.68 5.79 5.20
C ASP A 318 -5.69 5.63 4.05
N SER A 319 -5.61 4.51 3.32
CA SER A 319 -6.59 4.18 2.27
C SER A 319 -8.03 4.10 2.81
N LEU A 320 -8.20 3.52 4.01
CA LEU A 320 -9.50 3.43 4.67
C LEU A 320 -10.01 4.80 5.14
N VAL A 321 -9.13 5.67 5.67
CA VAL A 321 -9.47 7.04 6.05
C VAL A 321 -9.91 7.84 4.83
N ASN A 322 -9.17 7.72 3.72
CA ASN A 322 -9.52 8.37 2.45
C ASN A 322 -10.87 7.87 1.92
N THR A 323 -11.11 6.56 1.97
CA THR A 323 -12.40 5.96 1.61
C THR A 323 -13.52 6.50 2.49
N THR A 324 -13.31 6.61 3.80
CA THR A 324 -14.30 7.14 4.74
C THR A 324 -14.59 8.62 4.48
N ALA A 325 -13.56 9.40 4.15
CA ALA A 325 -13.72 10.79 3.75
C ALA A 325 -14.52 10.94 2.45
N ASP A 326 -14.26 10.08 1.44
CA ASP A 326 -15.05 10.04 0.20
C ASP A 326 -16.52 9.69 0.49
N VAL A 327 -16.80 8.64 1.25
CA VAL A 327 -18.18 8.31 1.69
C VAL A 327 -18.83 9.49 2.39
N GLY A 328 -18.12 10.17 3.29
CA GLY A 328 -18.62 11.35 4.00
C GLY A 328 -18.99 12.48 3.05
N SER A 329 -18.16 12.74 2.03
CA SER A 329 -18.44 13.76 1.02
C SER A 329 -19.67 13.41 0.16
N ARG A 330 -19.81 12.15 -0.24
CA ARG A 330 -20.96 11.65 -1.01
C ARG A 330 -22.24 11.68 -0.19
N PHE A 331 -22.16 11.32 1.09
CA PHE A 331 -23.30 11.39 2.01
C PHE A 331 -23.79 12.83 2.17
N LYS A 332 -22.88 13.77 2.45
CA LYS A 332 -23.20 15.19 2.52
C LYS A 332 -23.87 15.70 1.25
N TYR A 333 -23.33 15.32 0.10
CA TYR A 333 -23.89 15.72 -1.18
C TYR A 333 -25.30 15.14 -1.40
N LEU A 334 -25.53 13.87 -1.07
CA LEU A 334 -26.86 13.25 -1.15
C LEU A 334 -27.86 13.90 -0.19
N GLU A 335 -27.42 14.30 0.99
CA GLU A 335 -28.24 15.05 1.95
C GLU A 335 -28.67 16.41 1.40
N GLU A 336 -27.73 17.17 0.82
CA GLU A 336 -28.02 18.44 0.13
C GLU A 336 -28.97 18.26 -1.07
N GLN A 337 -28.82 17.17 -1.85
CA GLN A 337 -29.75 16.87 -2.95
C GLN A 337 -31.14 16.53 -2.43
N LYS A 338 -31.25 15.75 -1.35
CA LYS A 338 -32.52 15.37 -0.72
C LYS A 338 -33.26 16.61 -0.21
N ASP A 339 -32.58 17.52 0.47
CA ASP A 339 -33.21 18.74 0.98
C ASP A 339 -33.74 19.63 -0.16
N ARG A 340 -32.96 19.78 -1.24
CA ARG A 340 -33.42 20.52 -2.42
C ARG A 340 -34.62 19.87 -3.13
N LEU A 341 -34.68 18.54 -3.15
CA LEU A 341 -35.81 17.80 -3.70
C LEU A 341 -37.06 17.97 -2.83
N LEU A 342 -36.92 17.98 -1.50
CA LEU A 342 -38.03 18.24 -0.56
C LEU A 342 -38.59 19.65 -0.73
N ASP A 343 -37.72 20.66 -0.85
CA ASP A 343 -38.16 22.04 -1.13
C ASP A 343 -38.92 22.14 -2.45
N SER A 344 -38.40 21.49 -3.50
CA SER A 344 -39.07 21.43 -4.80
C SER A 344 -40.42 20.71 -4.73
N GLU A 345 -40.52 19.64 -3.94
CA GLU A 345 -41.77 18.91 -3.72
C GLU A 345 -42.82 19.82 -3.06
N ILE A 346 -42.45 20.56 -2.00
CA ILE A 346 -43.34 21.53 -1.34
C ILE A 346 -43.82 22.59 -2.33
N GLN A 347 -42.90 23.16 -3.13
CA GLN A 347 -43.25 24.16 -4.13
C GLN A 347 -44.22 23.62 -5.19
N TYR A 348 -44.06 22.36 -5.61
CA TYR A 348 -44.98 21.71 -6.53
C TYR A 348 -46.34 21.44 -5.90
N GLN A 349 -46.40 21.04 -4.63
CA GLN A 349 -47.67 20.86 -3.90
C GLN A 349 -48.40 22.20 -3.74
N GLU A 350 -47.69 23.28 -3.42
CA GLU A 350 -48.27 24.63 -3.34
C GLU A 350 -48.78 25.11 -4.70
N SER A 351 -47.99 24.94 -5.77
CA SER A 351 -48.40 25.31 -7.13
C SER A 351 -49.61 24.51 -7.60
N ARG A 352 -49.67 23.21 -7.26
CA ARG A 352 -50.85 22.37 -7.53
C ARG A 352 -52.06 22.81 -6.72
N SER A 353 -51.89 23.12 -5.44
CA SER A 353 -52.96 23.66 -4.59
C SER A 353 -53.51 24.96 -5.19
N VAL A 354 -52.68 25.91 -5.60
CA VAL A 354 -53.14 27.16 -6.25
C VAL A 354 -53.87 26.90 -7.57
N LEU A 355 -53.47 25.89 -8.35
CA LEU A 355 -54.09 25.57 -9.64
C LEU A 355 -55.37 24.71 -9.52
N GLU A 356 -55.40 23.76 -8.60
CA GLU A 356 -56.45 22.74 -8.47
C GLU A 356 -57.41 23.01 -7.31
N ASP A 357 -56.95 23.62 -6.22
CA ASP A 357 -57.81 23.88 -5.07
C ASP A 357 -58.73 25.05 -5.38
N ALA A 358 -60.01 24.73 -5.48
CA ALA A 358 -61.07 25.72 -5.55
C ALA A 358 -61.12 26.51 -4.23
N ASP A 359 -61.07 27.83 -4.30
CA ASP A 359 -61.43 28.68 -3.16
C ASP A 359 -62.88 28.39 -2.79
N ILE A 360 -63.08 27.61 -1.72
CA ILE A 360 -64.39 27.15 -1.27
C ILE A 360 -65.32 28.34 -1.00
N ALA A 361 -64.80 29.49 -0.57
CA ALA A 361 -65.60 30.69 -0.34
C ALA A 361 -66.08 31.30 -1.66
N GLN A 362 -65.21 31.41 -2.67
CA GLN A 362 -65.60 31.89 -3.99
C GLN A 362 -66.55 30.91 -4.69
N VAL A 363 -66.26 29.62 -4.67
CA VAL A 363 -67.13 28.60 -5.26
C VAL A 363 -68.49 28.54 -4.57
N ALA A 364 -68.54 28.66 -3.23
CA ALA A 364 -69.81 28.74 -2.50
C ALA A 364 -70.60 30.02 -2.86
N LEU A 365 -69.92 31.16 -3.01
CA LEU A 365 -70.53 32.40 -3.47
C LEU A 365 -71.07 32.30 -4.90
N GLU A 366 -70.29 31.76 -5.82
CA GLU A 366 -70.73 31.54 -7.20
C GLU A 366 -71.89 30.55 -7.28
N MET A 367 -71.85 29.47 -6.50
CA MET A 367 -72.94 28.50 -6.42
C MET A 367 -74.20 29.15 -5.85
N THR A 368 -74.08 29.96 -4.80
CA THR A 368 -75.19 30.74 -4.22
C THR A 368 -75.74 31.76 -5.22
N LYS A 369 -74.86 32.44 -5.97
CA LYS A 369 -75.25 33.38 -7.04
C LYS A 369 -75.99 32.67 -8.17
N ILE A 370 -75.54 31.49 -8.59
CA ILE A 370 -76.22 30.67 -9.61
C ILE A 370 -77.59 30.22 -9.07
N GLN A 371 -77.67 29.74 -7.83
CA GLN A 371 -78.93 29.31 -7.21
C GLN A 371 -79.94 30.47 -7.12
N THR A 372 -79.51 31.63 -6.62
CA THR A 372 -80.36 32.82 -6.49
C THR A 372 -80.79 33.36 -7.84
N SER A 373 -79.89 33.41 -8.83
CA SER A 373 -80.21 33.79 -10.21
C SER A 373 -81.19 32.81 -10.87
N LEU A 374 -81.01 31.50 -10.67
CA LEU A 374 -81.89 30.47 -11.18
C LEU A 374 -83.29 30.56 -10.56
N GLU A 375 -83.37 30.82 -9.25
CA GLU A 375 -84.63 31.06 -8.56
C GLU A 375 -85.33 32.32 -9.07
N ALA A 376 -84.59 33.41 -9.29
CA ALA A 376 -85.13 34.62 -9.91
C ALA A 376 -85.60 34.40 -11.36
N MET A 377 -84.87 33.62 -12.17
CA MET A 377 -85.28 33.22 -13.51
C MET A 377 -86.55 32.36 -13.48
N ARG A 378 -86.68 31.45 -12.51
CA ARG A 378 -87.91 30.67 -12.30
C ARG A 378 -89.10 31.56 -11.97
N ILE A 379 -88.94 32.51 -11.05
CA ILE A 379 -89.99 33.46 -10.70
C ILE A 379 -90.35 34.37 -11.89
N SER A 380 -89.35 34.85 -12.64
CA SER A 380 -89.57 35.65 -13.85
C SER A 380 -90.28 34.86 -14.95
N SER A 381 -89.90 33.60 -15.16
CA SER A 381 -90.58 32.66 -16.07
C SER A 381 -92.03 32.45 -15.64
N LEU A 382 -92.29 32.20 -14.36
CA LEU A 382 -93.65 32.08 -13.80
C LEU A 382 -94.47 33.37 -13.97
N LYS A 383 -93.86 34.55 -13.80
CA LYS A 383 -94.51 35.85 -13.99
C LYS A 383 -94.78 36.17 -15.47
N SER A 384 -93.87 35.78 -16.38
CA SER A 384 -94.09 35.86 -17.82
C SER A 384 -95.18 34.90 -18.29
N LEU A 385 -95.31 33.74 -17.64
CA LEU A 385 -96.38 32.78 -17.90
C LEU A 385 -97.73 33.24 -17.32
N SER A 386 -97.73 34.06 -16.25
CA SER A 386 -98.96 34.59 -15.64
C SER A 386 -99.46 35.92 -16.23
N GLN A 387 -98.61 36.74 -16.88
CA GLN A 387 -99.01 37.91 -17.69
C GLN A 387 -99.37 37.54 -19.15
N SER A 388 -99.93 36.35 -19.38
CA SER A 388 -100.52 36.05 -20.70
C SER A 388 -101.67 37.03 -20.97
N LEU A 389 -101.90 37.35 -22.25
CA LEU A 389 -102.84 38.34 -22.81
C LEU A 389 -104.27 38.44 -22.21
N PHE A 390 -104.65 37.63 -21.23
CA PHE A 390 -105.94 37.67 -20.54
C PHE A 390 -106.12 38.86 -19.57
N ASP A 391 -105.05 39.46 -19.03
CA ASP A 391 -105.19 40.60 -18.08
C ASP A 391 -105.19 41.99 -18.77
N PHE A 392 -104.84 42.06 -20.07
CA PHE A 392 -104.88 43.31 -20.84
C PHE A 392 -106.18 43.46 -21.67
N LEU A 393 -107.04 42.43 -21.68
CA LEU A 393 -108.31 42.41 -22.41
C LEU A 393 -109.53 42.22 -21.50
N GLY A 394 -109.43 42.62 -20.22
CA GLY A 394 -110.54 42.67 -19.26
C GLY A 394 -111.06 44.08 -19.05
#